data_AF-A0A2R7SSX9-F1
#
_entry.id   AF-A0A2R7SSX9-F1
#
_cell.length_a   1.000
_cell.length_b   1.000
_cell.length_c   1.000
_cell.angle_alpha   90.00
_cell.angle_beta   90.00
_cell.angle_gamma   90.00
#
_symmetry.space_group_name_H-M   'P 1'
#
loop_
_entity.id
_entity.type
_entity.pdbx_description
1 polymer ?
#
loop_
_entity_poly.entity_id
_entity_poly.type
_entity_poly.pdbx_seq_one_letter_code
_entity_poly.pdbx_strand_id
1 'polypeptide(L)'
;MGPFSSRPSDTQRHNPDFCGQCVSYVTTVCPDIPVNTARWSQGRLVKGDNTIGAGTAIATFDANGRYVGHAAIYVKQDAVGIHVYDQWITGAGKAVGPRVLRWNGSGVSNRGDGFYVVE
;
A
#
# COMPACT_ATOMS: atom_id res chain seq x y z
N MET A 1 -7.83 14.49 13.13
CA MET A 1 -8.17 13.98 11.79
C MET A 1 -7.49 14.90 10.78
N GLY A 2 -6.25 14.58 10.43
CA GLY A 2 -5.44 15.35 9.47
C GLY A 2 -5.87 15.11 8.02
N PRO A 3 -5.23 15.74 7.02
CA PRO A 3 -5.79 16.04 5.71
C PRO A 3 -5.87 14.80 4.81
N PHE A 4 -6.96 14.04 4.89
CA PHE A 4 -7.13 12.80 4.12
C PHE A 4 -8.39 12.76 3.25
N SER A 5 -9.25 13.78 3.33
CA SER A 5 -10.48 13.91 2.53
C SER A 5 -10.24 14.54 1.15
N SER A 6 -9.08 15.15 0.92
CA SER A 6 -8.75 15.82 -0.35
C SER A 6 -7.32 15.52 -0.76
N ARG A 7 -7.12 15.25 -2.06
CA ARG A 7 -5.79 15.08 -2.67
C ARG A 7 -4.90 16.29 -2.33
N PRO A 8 -3.68 16.10 -1.80
CA PRO A 8 -2.72 17.20 -1.62
C PRO A 8 -2.43 17.88 -2.95
N SER A 9 -2.29 19.20 -2.95
CA SER A 9 -2.04 19.96 -4.19
C SER A 9 -0.67 19.63 -4.79
N ASP A 10 -0.55 19.79 -6.11
CA ASP A 10 0.68 19.47 -6.87
C ASP A 10 1.94 20.17 -6.33
N THR A 11 1.78 21.32 -5.67
CA THR A 11 2.84 22.14 -5.06
C THR A 11 3.36 21.62 -3.72
N GLN A 12 2.71 20.63 -3.10
CA GLN A 12 3.14 20.02 -1.82
C GLN A 12 3.93 18.72 -2.01
N ARG A 13 4.29 18.40 -3.27
CA ARG A 13 5.05 17.19 -3.64
C ARG A 13 6.55 17.41 -3.45
N HIS A 14 7.01 17.51 -2.22
CA HIS A 14 8.44 17.52 -1.93
C HIS A 14 8.91 16.11 -1.57
N ASN A 15 9.93 15.62 -2.29
CA ASN A 15 10.81 14.59 -1.76
C ASN A 15 11.53 15.20 -0.54
N PRO A 16 11.64 14.50 0.61
CA PRO A 16 11.37 13.09 0.84
C PRO A 16 9.99 12.79 1.44
N ASP A 17 9.05 13.73 1.48
CA ASP A 17 7.89 13.66 2.38
C ASP A 17 6.78 12.70 1.92
N PHE A 18 6.91 12.07 0.74
CA PHE A 18 5.94 11.13 0.18
C PHE A 18 4.48 11.64 0.24
N CYS A 19 4.24 12.95 0.36
CA CYS A 19 2.94 13.53 0.67
C CYS A 19 1.87 13.08 -0.34
N GLY A 20 0.85 12.36 0.14
CA GLY A 20 -0.23 11.81 -0.69
C GLY A 20 0.09 10.51 -1.44
N GLN A 21 1.31 9.97 -1.33
CA GLN A 21 1.67 8.65 -1.86
C GLN A 21 1.18 7.50 -0.97
N CYS A 22 1.13 6.29 -1.51
CA CYS A 22 0.73 5.11 -0.77
C CYS A 22 1.59 4.84 0.48
N VAL A 23 2.91 5.02 0.36
CA VAL A 23 3.86 4.86 1.46
C VAL A 23 3.57 5.81 2.61
N SER A 24 3.30 7.10 2.34
CA SER A 24 3.01 8.05 3.42
C SER A 24 1.75 7.71 4.19
N TYR A 25 0.72 7.17 3.52
CA TYR A 25 -0.46 6.70 4.24
C TYR A 25 -0.10 5.54 5.16
N VAL A 26 0.57 4.51 4.64
CA VAL A 26 0.94 3.32 5.42
C VAL A 26 1.81 3.70 6.63
N THR A 27 2.84 4.52 6.44
CA THR A 27 3.76 4.90 7.54
C THR A 27 3.13 5.87 8.53
N THR A 28 2.10 6.63 8.12
CA THR A 28 1.33 7.49 9.04
C THR A 28 0.42 6.68 9.94
N VAL A 29 -0.21 5.61 9.43
CA VAL A 29 -1.16 4.79 10.21
C VAL A 29 -0.50 3.58 10.89
N CYS A 30 0.69 3.17 10.45
CA CYS A 30 1.54 2.14 11.06
C CYS A 30 2.88 2.77 11.46
N PRO A 31 2.97 3.45 12.62
CA PRO A 31 4.15 4.21 13.02
C PRO A 31 5.40 3.34 13.28
N ASP A 32 5.20 2.04 13.52
CA ASP A 32 6.29 1.09 13.72
C ASP A 32 7.02 0.72 12.42
N ILE A 33 6.43 1.03 11.26
CA ILE A 33 7.02 0.78 9.95
C ILE A 33 7.90 1.97 9.55
N PRO A 34 9.18 1.75 9.21
CA PRO A 34 10.08 2.84 8.86
C PRO A 34 9.61 3.56 7.60
N VAL A 35 9.70 4.89 7.59
CA VAL A 35 9.36 5.71 6.40
C VAL A 35 10.23 5.37 5.18
N ASN A 36 11.46 4.93 5.43
CA ASN A 36 12.38 4.49 4.37
C ASN A 36 12.03 3.07 3.91
N THR A 37 11.44 2.95 2.72
CA THR A 37 11.05 1.68 2.10
C THR A 37 12.22 0.76 1.77
N ALA A 38 13.46 1.25 1.72
CA ALA A 38 14.64 0.39 1.57
C ALA A 38 14.91 -0.48 2.81
N ARG A 39 14.26 -0.18 3.94
CA ARG A 39 14.31 -0.98 5.17
C ARG A 39 13.17 -1.99 5.26
N TRP A 40 12.24 -1.99 4.30
CA TRP A 40 11.13 -2.93 4.29
C TRP A 40 11.61 -4.27 3.76
N SER A 41 11.21 -5.33 4.44
CA SER A 41 11.49 -6.69 4.03
C SER A 41 10.21 -7.34 3.51
N GLN A 42 10.37 -8.20 2.49
CA GLN A 42 9.28 -9.02 1.97
C GLN A 42 8.97 -10.13 2.98
N GLY A 43 7.83 -10.02 3.66
CA GLY A 43 7.30 -11.06 4.52
C GLY A 43 6.51 -12.11 3.75
N ARG A 44 5.50 -12.66 4.44
CA ARG A 44 4.61 -13.70 3.88
C ARG A 44 3.70 -13.18 2.76
N LEU A 45 3.40 -14.05 1.80
CA LEU A 45 2.45 -13.77 0.71
C LEU A 45 1.04 -13.58 1.27
N VAL A 46 0.34 -12.53 0.83
CA VAL A 46 -1.02 -12.24 1.30
C VAL A 46 -2.03 -13.27 0.79
N LYS A 47 -1.95 -13.61 -0.50
CA LYS A 47 -2.95 -14.45 -1.16
C LYS A 47 -3.06 -15.84 -0.51
N GLY A 48 -4.26 -16.16 -0.04
CA GLY A 48 -4.59 -17.44 0.59
C GLY A 48 -4.25 -17.51 2.07
N ASP A 49 -3.59 -16.50 2.63
CA ASP A 49 -3.26 -16.47 4.04
C ASP A 49 -4.35 -15.77 4.86
N ASN A 50 -5.28 -16.58 5.37
CA ASN A 50 -6.41 -16.11 6.17
C ASN A 50 -6.03 -15.76 7.62
N THR A 51 -4.76 -15.85 8.00
CA THR A 51 -4.31 -15.48 9.35
C THR A 51 -3.85 -14.02 9.44
N ILE A 52 -3.86 -13.28 8.31
CA ILE A 52 -3.49 -11.85 8.28
C ILE A 52 -4.60 -11.03 8.94
N GLY A 53 -4.24 -10.25 9.96
CA GLY A 53 -5.16 -9.34 10.64
C GLY A 53 -5.45 -8.08 9.82
N ALA A 54 -6.66 -7.54 9.95
CA ALA A 54 -6.97 -6.21 9.44
C ALA A 54 -6.04 -5.16 10.09
N GLY A 55 -5.57 -4.20 9.31
CA GLY A 55 -4.59 -3.21 9.73
C GLY A 55 -3.13 -3.56 9.40
N THR A 56 -2.84 -4.78 8.93
CA THR A 56 -1.50 -5.16 8.50
C THR A 56 -1.08 -4.38 7.26
N ALA A 57 0.13 -3.82 7.28
CA ALA A 57 0.73 -3.21 6.10
C ALA A 57 1.17 -4.27 5.10
N ILE A 58 0.82 -4.05 3.84
CA ILE A 58 1.18 -4.92 2.73
C ILE A 58 1.78 -4.10 1.60
N ALA A 59 2.71 -4.69 0.85
CA ALA A 59 3.35 -4.04 -0.28
C ALA A 59 3.75 -5.04 -1.35
N THR A 60 4.08 -4.52 -2.53
CA THR A 60 4.69 -5.31 -3.61
C THR A 60 6.21 -5.24 -3.52
N PHE A 61 6.86 -6.37 -3.83
CA PHE A 61 8.31 -6.52 -3.77
C PHE A 61 8.83 -7.12 -5.08
N ASP A 62 10.07 -6.79 -5.45
CA ASP A 62 10.75 -7.38 -6.60
C ASP A 62 11.33 -8.77 -6.28
N ALA A 63 11.96 -9.42 -7.27
CA ALA A 63 12.56 -10.74 -7.10
C ALA A 63 13.72 -10.78 -6.06
N ASN A 64 14.25 -9.62 -5.67
CA ASN A 64 15.28 -9.49 -4.64
C ASN A 64 14.69 -9.09 -3.27
N GLY A 65 13.36 -9.09 -3.12
CA GLY A 65 12.68 -8.71 -1.89
C GLY A 65 12.71 -7.20 -1.60
N ARG A 66 12.94 -6.35 -2.61
CA ARG A 66 12.96 -4.90 -2.44
C ARG A 66 11.59 -4.30 -2.77
N TYR A 67 11.16 -3.33 -1.97
CA TYR A 67 9.91 -2.62 -2.22
C TYR A 67 9.86 -2.03 -3.64
N VAL A 68 8.77 -2.30 -4.35
CA VAL A 68 8.45 -1.72 -5.66
C VAL A 68 6.96 -1.46 -5.74
N GLY A 69 6.50 -0.59 -6.64
CA GLY A 69 5.08 -0.52 -6.99
C GLY A 69 4.21 0.21 -5.96
N HIS A 70 3.62 -0.52 -5.00
CA HIS A 70 2.57 -0.02 -4.13
C HIS A 70 2.60 -0.58 -2.71
N ALA A 71 2.06 0.20 -1.77
CA ALA A 71 1.82 -0.17 -0.38
C ALA A 71 0.36 0.11 0.00
N ALA A 72 -0.21 -0.68 0.88
CA ALA A 72 -1.58 -0.51 1.33
C ALA A 72 -1.79 -1.08 2.74
N ILE A 73 -2.91 -0.73 3.37
CA ILE A 73 -3.35 -1.35 4.61
C ILE A 73 -4.38 -2.42 4.31
N TYR A 74 -4.06 -3.66 4.67
CA TYR A 74 -4.93 -4.82 4.50
C TYR A 74 -6.17 -4.71 5.39
N VAL A 75 -7.34 -5.07 4.84
CA VAL A 75 -8.59 -5.21 5.59
C VAL A 75 -9.01 -6.67 5.65
N LYS A 76 -9.10 -7.31 4.47
CA LYS A 76 -9.49 -8.71 4.30
C LYS A 76 -9.11 -9.18 2.90
N GLN A 77 -9.28 -10.46 2.63
CA GLN A 77 -9.24 -11.02 1.28
C GLN A 77 -10.42 -11.96 1.03
N ASP A 78 -10.79 -12.11 -0.24
CA ASP A 78 -11.82 -13.04 -0.68
C ASP A 78 -11.52 -13.57 -2.08
N ALA A 79 -12.49 -14.25 -2.70
CA ALA A 79 -12.35 -14.82 -4.04
C ALA A 79 -12.06 -13.76 -5.13
N VAL A 80 -12.37 -12.48 -4.90
CA VAL A 80 -12.18 -11.39 -5.88
C VAL A 80 -10.78 -10.79 -5.76
N GLY A 81 -10.28 -10.61 -4.54
CA GLY A 81 -9.02 -9.93 -4.31
C GLY A 81 -8.75 -9.60 -2.84
N ILE A 82 -7.80 -8.67 -2.66
CA ILE A 82 -7.49 -8.08 -1.37
C ILE A 82 -8.28 -6.78 -1.23
N HIS A 83 -8.99 -6.63 -0.12
CA HIS A 83 -9.62 -5.39 0.28
C HIS A 83 -8.64 -4.58 1.11
N VAL A 84 -8.39 -3.34 0.70
CA VAL A 84 -7.40 -2.47 1.31
C VAL A 84 -7.93 -1.05 1.51
N TYR A 85 -7.23 -0.29 2.34
CA TYR A 85 -7.19 1.16 2.25
C TYR A 85 -5.86 1.60 1.65
N ASP A 86 -5.93 2.47 0.64
CA ASP A 86 -4.76 3.05 -0.02
C ASP A 86 -5.03 4.50 -0.48
N GLN A 87 -3.95 5.17 -0.89
CA GLN A 87 -3.97 6.47 -1.57
C GLN A 87 -2.87 6.51 -2.64
N TRP A 88 -3.00 7.40 -3.62
CA TRP A 88 -1.89 7.77 -4.51
C TRP A 88 -2.14 9.13 -5.13
N ILE A 89 -1.09 9.83 -5.55
CA ILE A 89 -1.20 11.14 -6.22
C ILE A 89 -0.78 11.11 -7.68
N THR A 90 -0.28 9.99 -8.19
CA THR A 90 0.13 9.82 -9.59
C THR A 90 -1.08 9.59 -10.52
N GLY A 91 -0.96 9.98 -11.79
CA GLY A 91 -2.07 9.89 -12.76
C GLY A 91 -3.31 10.67 -12.29
N ALA A 92 -4.48 10.04 -12.35
CA ALA A 92 -5.72 10.63 -11.84
C ALA A 92 -5.71 10.87 -10.32
N GLY A 93 -4.83 10.18 -9.57
CA GLY A 93 -4.78 10.22 -8.12
C GLY A 93 -6.01 9.60 -7.45
N LYS A 94 -5.89 9.34 -6.15
CA LYS A 94 -6.97 8.89 -5.27
C LYS A 94 -6.65 9.28 -3.83
N ALA A 95 -7.61 9.86 -3.12
CA ALA A 95 -7.53 10.09 -1.69
C ALA A 95 -7.54 8.76 -0.90
N VAL A 96 -7.29 8.82 0.40
CA VAL A 96 -7.42 7.64 1.27
C VAL A 96 -8.82 7.07 1.15
N GLY A 97 -8.93 5.79 0.84
CA GLY A 97 -10.23 5.14 0.76
C GLY A 97 -10.14 3.67 0.42
N PRO A 98 -11.27 2.96 0.48
CA PRO A 98 -11.32 1.54 0.21
C PRO A 98 -11.02 1.25 -1.26
N ARG A 99 -10.36 0.11 -1.50
CA ARG A 99 -10.08 -0.41 -2.83
C ARG A 99 -10.00 -1.93 -2.79
N VAL A 100 -10.42 -2.58 -3.88
CA VAL A 100 -10.16 -4.00 -4.11
C VAL A 100 -9.01 -4.16 -5.09
N LEU A 101 -7.92 -4.76 -4.64
CA LEU A 101 -6.80 -5.22 -5.46
C LEU A 101 -7.16 -6.59 -6.01
N ARG A 102 -7.68 -6.63 -7.24
CA ARG A 102 -8.11 -7.87 -7.89
C ARG A 102 -6.93 -8.82 -8.06
N TRP A 103 -7.16 -10.12 -7.89
CA TRP A 103 -6.11 -11.13 -8.06
C TRP A 103 -5.42 -11.06 -9.43
N ASN A 104 -6.19 -10.79 -10.48
CA ASN A 104 -5.75 -10.67 -11.87
C ASN A 104 -5.60 -9.21 -12.34
N GLY A 105 -5.39 -8.26 -11.41
CA GLY A 105 -5.20 -6.86 -11.76
C GLY A 105 -3.98 -6.64 -12.66
N SER A 106 -4.02 -5.57 -13.47
CA SER A 106 -2.93 -5.24 -14.40
C SER A 106 -1.87 -4.35 -13.76
N GLY A 107 -0.60 -4.73 -13.90
CA GLY A 107 0.54 -4.00 -13.34
C GLY A 107 0.81 -4.32 -11.87
N VAL A 108 2.07 -4.13 -11.45
CA VAL A 108 2.56 -4.52 -10.11
C VAL A 108 1.71 -3.95 -8.99
N SER A 109 1.29 -2.68 -9.09
CA SER A 109 0.53 -1.97 -8.06
C SER A 109 -0.92 -2.44 -7.89
N ASN A 110 -1.47 -3.17 -8.86
CA ASN A 110 -2.89 -3.50 -8.89
C ASN A 110 -3.16 -5.01 -8.82
N ARG A 111 -2.11 -5.82 -8.92
CA ARG A 111 -2.19 -7.28 -9.00
C ARG A 111 -2.14 -7.86 -7.59
N GLY A 112 -3.30 -8.25 -7.05
CA GLY A 112 -3.44 -8.68 -5.66
C GLY A 112 -2.59 -9.91 -5.29
N ASP A 113 -2.26 -10.77 -6.25
CA ASP A 113 -1.41 -11.94 -5.99
C ASP A 113 0.09 -11.62 -5.83
N GLY A 114 0.49 -10.36 -6.00
CA GLY A 114 1.86 -9.88 -5.83
C GLY A 114 2.11 -9.12 -4.52
N PHE A 115 1.16 -9.11 -3.60
CA PHE A 115 1.29 -8.42 -2.32
C PHE A 115 1.79 -9.35 -1.21
N TYR A 116 2.72 -8.83 -0.41
CA TYR A 116 3.31 -9.47 0.75
C TYR A 116 3.14 -8.57 1.98
N VAL A 117 3.18 -9.16 3.17
CA VAL A 117 3.28 -8.42 4.42
C VAL A 117 4.61 -7.67 4.48
N VAL A 118 4.59 -6.45 5.00
CA VAL A 118 5.80 -5.66 5.26
C VAL A 118 6.37 -6.06 6.63
N GLU A 119 7.67 -6.38 6.66
CA GLU A 119 8.43 -6.71 7.88
C GLU A 119 9.64 -5.77 8.08
#